data_AF-A0A7C6DTT2-F1
#
_entry.id   AF-A0A7C6DTT2-F1
#
_cell.length_a   1.000
_cell.length_b   1.000
_cell.length_c   1.000
_cell.angle_alpha   90.00
_cell.angle_beta   90.00
_cell.angle_gamma   90.00
#
_symmetry.space_group_name_H-M   'P 1'
#
loop_
_entity.id
_entity.type
_entity.pdbx_description
1 polymer ?
#
loop_
_entity_poly.entity_id
_entity_poly.type
_entity_poly.pdbx_seq_one_letter_code
_entity_poly.pdbx_strand_id
1 'polypeptide(L)'
;MDSKMEKNSAEEVRRQIKMVNESARKAALQAKKEIIEMLIEAEVEEILPQRYAKKREGKETTLICPNCGARKANQIRRDGHYKRKLRVSLGVIEDLHIPRIECKDCGRYINLTFKILDPKRRYWKDVDEEVLLLYLSGVSYRKIKMIAGRKMARR
;
A
#
# COMPACT_ATOMS: atom_id res chain seq x y z
N MET A 1 4.31 39.47 34.46
CA MET A 1 3.55 39.28 33.19
C MET A 1 4.25 38.30 32.26
N ASP A 2 5.51 37.98 32.53
CA ASP A 2 6.42 37.20 31.68
C ASP A 2 6.01 35.72 31.55
N SER A 3 5.49 35.11 32.62
CA SER A 3 5.04 33.70 32.61
C SER A 3 3.84 33.41 31.69
N LYS A 4 3.00 34.41 31.37
CA LYS A 4 1.90 34.24 30.39
C LYS A 4 2.40 34.38 28.95
N MET A 5 3.40 35.22 28.73
CA MET A 5 3.96 35.49 27.41
C MET A 5 4.84 34.32 26.92
N GLU A 6 5.62 33.71 27.82
CA GLU A 6 6.38 32.48 27.54
C GLU A 6 5.48 31.26 27.28
N LYS A 7 4.35 31.14 28.00
CA LYS A 7 3.36 30.07 27.77
C LYS A 7 2.69 30.17 26.40
N ASN A 8 2.37 31.39 25.95
CA ASN A 8 1.81 31.63 24.61
C ASN A 8 2.82 31.31 23.50
N SER A 9 4.09 31.65 23.70
CA SER A 9 5.16 31.31 22.74
C SER A 9 5.37 29.79 22.64
N ALA A 10 5.39 29.08 23.77
CA ALA A 10 5.52 27.63 23.78
C ALA A 10 4.33 26.89 23.14
N GLU A 11 3.12 27.43 23.29
CA GLU A 11 1.91 26.88 22.65
C GLU A 11 1.93 27.09 21.12
N GLU A 12 2.36 28.25 20.66
CA GLU A 12 2.53 28.56 19.23
C GLU A 12 3.58 27.64 18.58
N VAL A 13 4.74 27.45 19.24
CA VAL A 13 5.78 26.52 18.75
C VAL A 13 5.25 25.09 18.67
N ARG A 14 4.50 24.61 19.68
CA ARG A 14 3.88 23.28 19.65
C ARG A 14 2.89 23.15 18.50
N ARG A 15 2.10 24.19 18.23
CA ARG A 15 1.17 24.24 17.10
C ARG A 15 1.91 24.14 15.77
N GLN A 16 2.99 24.90 15.60
CA GLN A 16 3.83 24.84 14.40
C GLN A 16 4.46 23.47 14.19
N ILE A 17 5.06 22.87 15.22
CA ILE A 17 5.63 21.52 15.15
C ILE A 17 4.55 20.49 14.75
N LYS A 18 3.35 20.59 15.31
CA LYS A 18 2.24 19.69 14.97
C LYS A 18 1.85 19.82 13.49
N MET A 19 1.73 21.05 12.98
CA MET A 19 1.41 21.30 11.57
C MET A 19 2.48 20.74 10.63
N VAL A 20 3.76 20.97 10.93
CA VAL A 20 4.89 20.45 10.14
C VAL A 20 4.88 18.92 10.14
N ASN A 21 4.70 18.29 11.30
CA ASN A 21 4.66 16.83 11.41
C ASN A 21 3.47 16.22 10.66
N GLU A 22 2.30 16.84 10.69
CA GLU A 22 1.13 16.38 9.94
C GLU A 22 1.34 16.51 8.43
N SER A 23 1.94 17.60 7.97
CA SER A 23 2.28 17.80 6.56
C SER A 23 3.32 16.78 6.08
N ALA A 24 4.42 16.61 6.82
CA ALA A 24 5.46 15.63 6.53
C ALA A 24 4.90 14.20 6.50
N ARG A 25 4.01 13.86 7.44
CA ARG A 25 3.34 12.55 7.47
C ARG A 25 2.46 12.32 6.24
N LYS A 26 1.67 13.32 5.83
CA LYS A 26 0.84 13.24 4.62
C LYS A 26 1.68 13.07 3.37
N ALA A 27 2.76 13.85 3.22
CA ALA A 27 3.69 13.73 2.10
C ALA A 27 4.34 12.34 2.06
N ALA A 28 4.80 11.82 3.20
CA ALA A 28 5.39 10.48 3.28
C ALA A 28 4.39 9.36 2.94
N LEU A 29 3.12 9.48 3.36
CA LEU A 29 2.07 8.53 2.99
C LEU A 29 1.80 8.55 1.48
N GLN A 30 1.75 9.73 0.87
CA GLN A 30 1.56 9.89 -0.56
C GLN A 30 2.74 9.31 -1.35
N ALA A 31 3.97 9.60 -0.96
CA ALA A 31 5.17 9.03 -1.59
C ALA A 31 5.19 7.50 -1.47
N LYS A 32 4.84 6.93 -0.30
CA LYS A 32 4.73 5.48 -0.12
C LYS A 32 3.68 4.88 -1.06
N LYS A 33 2.51 5.52 -1.19
CA LYS A 33 1.46 5.09 -2.12
C LYS A 33 2.00 5.02 -3.55
N GLU A 34 2.62 6.10 -4.02
CA GLU A 34 3.14 6.20 -5.38
C GLU A 34 4.21 5.14 -5.67
N ILE A 35 5.13 4.91 -4.73
CA ILE A 35 6.17 3.88 -4.85
C ILE A 35 5.54 2.48 -4.92
N ILE A 36 4.56 2.18 -4.07
CA ILE A 36 3.89 0.87 -4.08
C ILE A 36 3.13 0.66 -5.39
N GLU A 37 2.38 1.66 -5.86
CA GLU A 37 1.64 1.58 -7.13
C GLU A 37 2.60 1.40 -8.32
N MET A 38 3.71 2.14 -8.34
CA MET A 38 4.75 2.02 -9.38
C MET A 38 5.35 0.61 -9.42
N LEU A 39 5.73 0.07 -8.26
CA LEU A 39 6.33 -1.27 -8.18
C LEU A 39 5.35 -2.37 -8.60
N ILE A 40 4.09 -2.26 -8.20
CA ILE A 40 3.04 -3.20 -8.61
C ILE A 40 2.80 -3.13 -10.13
N GLU A 41 2.77 -1.93 -10.70
CA GLU A 41 2.64 -1.77 -12.14
C GLU A 41 3.80 -2.39 -12.90
N ALA A 42 5.02 -2.18 -12.43
CA ALA A 42 6.21 -2.79 -13.01
C ALA A 42 6.12 -4.32 -12.99
N GLU A 43 5.70 -4.93 -11.87
CA GLU A 43 5.47 -6.39 -11.79
C GLU A 43 4.42 -6.87 -12.80
N VAL A 44 3.34 -6.10 -13.03
CA VAL A 44 2.34 -6.46 -14.05
C VAL A 44 2.87 -6.27 -15.47
N GLU A 45 3.74 -5.28 -15.69
CA GLU A 45 4.35 -5.01 -16.99
C GLU A 45 5.39 -6.04 -17.40
N GLU A 46 6.09 -6.65 -16.44
CA GLU A 46 6.92 -7.84 -16.68
C GLU A 46 6.10 -9.02 -17.22
N ILE A 47 4.90 -9.25 -16.68
CA ILE A 47 4.04 -10.38 -17.07
C ILE A 47 3.28 -10.08 -18.37
N LEU A 48 2.75 -8.88 -18.48
CA LEU A 48 1.92 -8.41 -19.59
C LEU A 48 2.48 -7.08 -20.10
N PRO A 49 3.53 -7.13 -20.93
CA PRO A 49 4.11 -5.92 -21.51
C PRO A 49 3.09 -5.22 -22.41
N GLN A 50 3.31 -3.91 -22.59
CA GLN A 50 2.48 -3.02 -23.42
C GLN A 50 1.06 -2.88 -22.87
N ARG A 51 0.88 -1.98 -21.91
CA ARG A 51 -0.39 -1.65 -21.25
C ARG A 51 -1.56 -1.49 -22.23
N TYR A 52 -1.32 -0.83 -23.37
CA TYR A 52 -2.33 -0.47 -24.38
C TYR A 52 -2.26 -1.29 -25.69
N ALA A 53 -1.61 -2.45 -25.69
CA ALA A 53 -1.55 -3.29 -26.89
C ALA A 53 -2.95 -3.75 -27.33
N LYS A 54 -3.39 -3.31 -28.51
CA LYS A 54 -4.66 -3.75 -29.13
C LYS A 54 -4.66 -5.25 -29.44
N LYS A 55 -3.49 -5.80 -29.77
CA LYS A 55 -3.27 -7.23 -30.01
C LYS A 55 -1.98 -7.65 -29.30
N ARG A 56 -2.04 -8.81 -28.63
CA ARG A 56 -0.88 -9.47 -28.05
C ARG A 56 -0.69 -10.81 -28.74
N GLU A 57 0.55 -11.24 -28.83
CA GLU A 57 0.88 -12.61 -29.23
C GLU A 57 0.45 -13.60 -28.14
N GLY A 58 0.19 -14.85 -28.53
CA GLY A 58 -0.20 -15.93 -27.61
C GLY A 58 0.98 -16.49 -26.81
N LYS A 59 1.81 -15.63 -26.23
CA LYS A 59 2.91 -16.05 -25.35
C LYS A 59 2.38 -16.68 -24.08
N GLU A 60 3.05 -17.71 -23.59
CA GLU A 60 2.73 -18.32 -22.31
C GLU A 60 2.92 -17.31 -21.18
N THR A 61 2.05 -17.39 -20.16
CA THR A 61 2.14 -16.55 -18.97
C THR A 61 2.07 -17.42 -17.73
N THR A 62 2.54 -16.89 -16.60
CA THR A 62 2.39 -17.52 -15.28
C THR A 62 0.98 -17.36 -14.71
N LEU A 63 0.06 -16.73 -15.43
CA LEU A 63 -1.27 -16.37 -14.94
C LEU A 63 -2.26 -17.52 -15.10
N ILE A 64 -2.92 -17.86 -14.00
CA ILE A 64 -3.89 -18.96 -13.92
C ILE A 64 -5.26 -18.36 -13.65
N CYS A 65 -6.18 -18.53 -14.61
CA CYS A 65 -7.57 -18.17 -14.42
C CYS A 65 -8.26 -19.21 -13.51
N PRO A 66 -9.01 -18.80 -12.47
CA PRO A 66 -9.65 -19.73 -11.53
C PRO A 66 -10.70 -20.65 -12.18
N ASN A 67 -11.25 -20.29 -13.33
CA ASN A 67 -12.23 -21.10 -14.06
C ASN A 67 -11.64 -21.87 -15.24
N CYS A 68 -10.54 -21.37 -15.77
CA CYS A 68 -10.12 -21.64 -17.13
C CYS A 68 -8.69 -22.23 -17.17
N GLY A 69 -7.97 -22.22 -16.05
CA GLY A 69 -6.60 -22.74 -15.95
C GLY A 69 -5.58 -21.77 -16.53
N ALA A 70 -4.45 -22.31 -16.99
CA ALA A 70 -3.36 -21.54 -17.58
C ALA A 70 -3.84 -20.68 -18.76
N ARG A 71 -3.28 -19.48 -18.89
CA ARG A 71 -3.67 -18.51 -19.92
C ARG A 71 -2.47 -17.95 -20.67
N LYS A 72 -2.67 -17.72 -21.97
CA LYS A 72 -1.75 -16.97 -22.82
C LYS A 72 -1.99 -15.47 -22.73
N ALA A 73 -0.98 -14.68 -23.05
CA ALA A 73 -1.04 -13.22 -22.95
C ALA A 73 -2.15 -12.58 -23.82
N ASN A 74 -2.53 -13.22 -24.92
CA ASN A 74 -3.62 -12.79 -25.79
C ASN A 74 -5.03 -13.12 -25.24
N GLN A 75 -5.15 -14.07 -24.31
CA GLN A 75 -6.40 -14.51 -23.67
C GLN A 75 -6.74 -13.72 -22.39
N ILE A 76 -5.93 -12.71 -22.06
CA ILE A 76 -6.10 -11.89 -20.86
C ILE A 76 -5.99 -10.40 -21.23
N ARG A 77 -6.66 -9.56 -20.44
CA ARG A 77 -6.64 -8.10 -20.61
C ARG A 77 -6.47 -7.41 -19.26
N ARG A 78 -5.87 -6.23 -19.27
CA ARG A 78 -5.88 -5.32 -18.11
C ARG A 78 -7.25 -4.64 -18.06
N ASP A 79 -7.88 -4.60 -16.88
CA ASP A 79 -9.21 -4.00 -16.64
C ASP A 79 -9.13 -2.93 -15.54
N GLY A 80 -8.31 -1.91 -15.80
CA GLY A 80 -8.06 -0.81 -14.87
C GLY A 80 -7.56 -1.28 -13.50
N HIS A 81 -8.08 -0.64 -12.46
CA HIS A 81 -7.65 -0.84 -11.09
C HIS A 81 -8.84 -0.99 -10.15
N TYR A 82 -8.67 -1.79 -9.09
CA TYR A 82 -9.52 -1.69 -7.91
C TYR A 82 -8.78 -0.94 -6.82
N LYS A 83 -9.53 -0.26 -5.95
CA LYS A 83 -8.97 0.47 -4.81
C LYS A 83 -8.94 -0.42 -3.57
N ARG A 84 -7.87 -0.33 -2.78
CA ARG A 84 -7.82 -0.95 -1.45
C ARG A 84 -7.17 -0.07 -0.41
N LYS A 85 -7.56 -0.27 0.84
CA LYS A 85 -6.90 0.33 2.00
C LYS A 85 -5.69 -0.51 2.41
N LEU A 86 -4.56 0.14 2.70
CA LEU A 86 -3.35 -0.49 3.20
C LEU A 86 -2.86 0.23 4.46
N ARG A 87 -2.71 -0.51 5.55
CA ARG A 87 -2.10 0.00 6.78
C ARG A 87 -0.58 -0.06 6.68
N VAL A 88 0.08 1.05 6.98
CA VAL A 88 1.53 1.19 7.05
C VAL A 88 1.91 1.74 8.43
N SER A 89 3.18 1.68 8.81
CA SER A 89 3.64 2.19 10.12
C SER A 89 3.29 3.68 10.34
N LEU A 90 3.29 4.46 9.25
CA LEU A 90 2.93 5.87 9.24
C LEU A 90 1.42 6.13 9.33
N GLY A 91 0.53 5.17 9.05
CA GLY A 91 -0.92 5.42 9.00
C GLY A 91 -1.66 4.52 8.00
N VAL A 92 -2.65 5.07 7.32
CA VAL A 92 -3.48 4.34 6.35
C VAL A 92 -3.37 4.99 4.99
N ILE A 93 -3.05 4.20 3.97
CA ILE A 93 -3.22 4.56 2.56
C ILE A 93 -4.64 4.14 2.19
N GLU A 94 -5.52 5.11 1.92
CA GLU A 94 -6.96 4.87 1.72
C GLU A 94 -7.27 4.32 0.32
N ASP A 95 -6.66 4.89 -0.73
CA ASP A 95 -6.97 4.61 -2.13
C ASP A 95 -5.74 4.07 -2.87
N LEU A 96 -5.24 2.89 -2.48
CA LEU A 96 -4.18 2.21 -3.21
C LEU A 96 -4.76 1.51 -4.44
N HIS A 97 -4.27 1.84 -5.63
CA HIS A 97 -4.72 1.28 -6.90
C HIS A 97 -3.99 -0.03 -7.21
N ILE A 98 -4.74 -1.11 -7.31
CA ILE A 98 -4.21 -2.43 -7.64
C ILE A 98 -4.71 -2.83 -9.03
N PRO A 99 -3.81 -3.19 -9.96
CA PRO A 99 -4.18 -3.59 -11.32
C PRO A 99 -5.11 -4.80 -11.32
N ARG A 100 -6.12 -4.77 -12.19
CA ARG A 100 -6.98 -5.92 -12.46
C ARG A 100 -6.60 -6.55 -13.79
N ILE A 101 -6.51 -7.88 -13.78
CA ILE A 101 -6.37 -8.69 -14.99
C ILE A 101 -7.61 -9.55 -15.13
N GLU A 102 -8.20 -9.54 -16.31
CA GLU A 102 -9.42 -10.27 -16.63
C GLU A 102 -9.12 -11.31 -17.72
N CYS A 103 -9.66 -12.51 -17.56
CA CYS A 103 -9.67 -13.53 -18.60
C CYS A 103 -10.70 -13.17 -19.67
N LYS A 104 -10.29 -13.07 -20.94
CA LYS A 104 -11.19 -12.73 -22.05
C LYS A 104 -12.23 -13.81 -22.34
N ASP A 105 -11.94 -15.07 -22.02
CA ASP A 105 -12.82 -16.20 -22.36
C ASP A 105 -13.99 -16.31 -21.37
N CYS A 106 -13.74 -16.14 -20.07
CA CYS A 106 -14.77 -16.33 -19.03
C CYS A 106 -15.11 -15.07 -18.22
N GLY A 107 -14.45 -13.94 -18.50
CA GLY A 107 -14.68 -12.66 -17.81
C GLY A 107 -14.22 -12.60 -16.34
N ARG A 108 -13.63 -13.68 -15.80
CA ARG A 108 -13.20 -13.69 -14.40
C ARG A 108 -11.88 -12.95 -14.21
N TYR A 109 -11.78 -12.25 -13.08
CA TYR A 109 -10.53 -11.65 -12.63
C TYR A 109 -9.53 -12.71 -12.17
N ILE A 110 -8.28 -12.51 -12.59
CA ILE A 110 -7.14 -13.35 -12.23
C ILE A 110 -6.49 -12.76 -10.99
N ASN A 111 -6.26 -13.60 -9.99
CA ASN A 111 -5.58 -13.20 -8.76
C ASN A 111 -4.08 -13.02 -9.05
N LEU A 112 -3.60 -11.79 -8.90
CA LEU A 112 -2.18 -11.49 -8.96
C LEU A 112 -1.55 -11.66 -7.58
N THR A 113 -0.34 -12.22 -7.55
CA THR A 113 0.50 -12.23 -6.37
C THR A 113 1.66 -11.28 -6.62
N PHE A 114 1.80 -10.26 -5.78
CA PHE A 114 2.88 -9.29 -5.90
C PHE A 114 3.97 -9.58 -4.88
N LYS A 115 5.24 -9.34 -5.24
CA LYS A 115 6.38 -9.52 -4.34
C LYS A 115 6.33 -8.55 -3.16
N ILE A 116 5.90 -7.32 -3.44
CA ILE A 116 5.86 -6.25 -2.44
C ILE A 116 4.55 -6.18 -1.65
N LEU A 117 3.49 -6.82 -2.14
CA LEU A 117 2.15 -6.67 -1.62
C LEU A 117 1.37 -7.99 -1.60
N ASP A 118 1.11 -8.49 -0.39
CA ASP A 118 0.27 -9.68 -0.21
C ASP A 118 -1.21 -9.32 -0.50
N PRO A 119 -1.91 -10.09 -1.37
CA PRO A 119 -3.32 -9.85 -1.69
C PRO A 119 -4.25 -9.92 -0.49
N LYS A 120 -3.96 -10.75 0.52
CA LYS A 120 -4.84 -11.01 1.67
C LYS A 120 -4.51 -10.14 2.88
N ARG A 121 -3.30 -9.60 2.98
CA ARG A 121 -2.90 -8.75 4.10
C ARG A 121 -3.43 -7.32 3.95
N ARG A 122 -3.94 -6.79 5.06
CA ARG A 122 -4.43 -5.40 5.18
C ARG A 122 -3.36 -4.43 5.69
N TYR A 123 -2.20 -4.93 6.09
CA TYR A 123 -1.06 -4.15 6.54
C TYR A 123 0.16 -4.48 5.69
N TRP A 124 1.08 -3.54 5.57
CA TRP A 124 2.30 -3.67 4.81
C TRP A 124 3.46 -4.16 5.68
N LYS A 125 4.56 -4.58 5.05
CA LYS A 125 5.70 -5.23 5.72
C LYS A 125 6.40 -4.30 6.73
N ASP A 126 6.29 -2.98 6.55
CA ASP A 126 6.86 -2.00 7.47
C ASP A 126 6.23 -2.01 8.87
N VAL A 127 4.99 -2.50 8.98
CA VAL A 127 4.33 -2.73 10.26
C VAL A 127 4.99 -3.88 11.02
N ASP A 128 5.34 -4.96 10.32
CA ASP A 128 6.02 -6.11 10.92
C ASP A 128 7.39 -5.69 11.44
N GLU A 129 8.12 -4.87 10.66
CA GLU A 129 9.40 -4.28 11.05
C GLU A 129 9.29 -3.41 12.30
N GLU A 130 8.29 -2.51 12.36
CA GLU A 130 8.07 -1.67 13.53
C GLU A 130 7.74 -2.50 14.79
N VAL A 131 6.89 -3.51 14.64
CA VAL A 131 6.53 -4.43 15.74
C VAL A 131 7.77 -5.18 16.25
N LEU A 132 8.61 -5.66 15.32
CA LEU A 132 9.86 -6.34 15.66
C LEU A 132 10.81 -5.41 16.40
N LEU A 133 11.02 -4.18 15.92
CA LEU A 133 11.89 -3.20 16.57
C LEU A 133 11.45 -2.87 18.00
N LEU A 134 10.14 -2.68 18.21
CA LEU A 134 9.59 -2.47 19.56
C LEU A 134 9.82 -3.67 20.46
N TYR A 135 9.62 -4.88 19.93
CA TYR A 135 9.85 -6.11 20.69
C TYR A 135 11.32 -6.27 21.10
N LEU A 136 12.25 -6.06 20.16
CA LEU A 136 13.69 -6.09 20.42
C LEU A 136 14.14 -5.02 21.42
N SER A 137 13.43 -3.88 21.47
CA SER A 137 13.65 -2.82 22.45
C SER A 137 13.08 -3.15 23.85
N GLY A 138 12.62 -4.39 24.08
CA GLY A 138 12.09 -4.84 25.38
C GLY A 138 10.66 -4.37 25.68
N VAL A 139 9.93 -3.85 24.69
CA VAL A 139 8.55 -3.40 24.88
C VAL A 139 7.63 -4.62 25.00
N SER A 140 6.83 -4.67 26.06
CA SER A 140 5.89 -5.79 26.26
C SER A 140 4.85 -5.86 25.13
N TYR A 141 4.43 -7.08 24.78
CA TYR A 141 3.44 -7.32 23.72
C TYR A 141 2.17 -6.47 23.88
N ARG A 142 1.64 -6.33 25.11
CA ARG A 142 0.45 -5.49 25.39
C ARG A 142 0.70 -4.03 25.02
N LYS A 143 1.89 -3.52 25.31
CA LYS A 143 2.28 -2.14 24.99
C LYS A 143 2.48 -1.97 23.48
N ILE A 144 3.09 -2.93 22.79
CA ILE A 144 3.21 -2.93 21.33
C ILE A 144 1.83 -2.89 20.67
N LYS A 145 0.91 -3.77 21.09
CA LYS A 145 -0.47 -3.80 20.57
C LYS A 145 -1.17 -2.45 20.75
N MET A 146 -0.97 -1.77 21.88
CA MET A 146 -1.50 -0.42 22.09
C MET A 146 -0.85 0.62 21.18
N ILE A 147 0.47 0.60 21.00
CA ILE A 147 1.21 1.55 20.16
C ILE A 147 0.80 1.39 18.69
N ALA A 148 0.93 0.17 18.16
CA ALA A 148 0.58 -0.16 16.78
C ALA A 148 -0.91 0.10 16.51
N GLY A 149 -1.79 -0.33 17.43
CA GLY A 149 -3.23 -0.10 17.31
C GLY A 149 -3.61 1.39 17.24
N ARG A 150 -3.00 2.25 18.05
CA ARG A 150 -3.22 3.71 18.00
C ARG A 150 -2.78 4.33 16.68
N LYS A 151 -1.64 3.89 16.12
CA LYS A 151 -1.14 4.39 14.83
C LYS A 151 -2.07 3.98 13.68
N MET A 152 -2.54 2.73 13.70
CA MET A 152 -3.44 2.18 12.67
C MET A 152 -4.89 2.65 12.76
N ALA A 153 -5.32 3.16 13.92
CA ALA A 153 -6.69 3.65 14.14
C ALA A 153 -6.88 5.13 13.76
N ARG A 154 -5.79 5.89 13.56
CA ARG A 154 -5.85 7.29 13.12
C ARG A 154 -6.28 7.35 11.65
N ARG A 155 -7.58 7.61 11.44
CA ARG A 155 -8.16 8.09 10.18
C ARG A 155 -7.64 9.47 9.85
#